data_AF-A0A7S6MQP3-F1
#
_entry.id   AF-A0A7S6MQP3-F1
#
_cell.length_a   1.000
_cell.length_b   1.000
_cell.length_c   1.000
_cell.angle_alpha   90.00
_cell.angle_beta   90.00
_cell.angle_gamma   90.00
#
_symmetry.space_group_name_H-M   'P 1'
#
loop_
_entity.id
_entity.type
_entity.pdbx_description
1 polymer ?
#
loop_
_entity_poly.entity_id
_entity_poly.type
_entity_poly.pdbx_seq_one_letter_code
_entity_poly.pdbx_strand_id
1 'polypeptide(L)'
;MYLDKIYALQTGVSLKVSTKALQEFIANAISTKKFSELANIRSTTDLYAYLSVVVCAGAEELIKRRQRWINHKIKADLIAGQPVAFNSFCNLFWRNLDEDDPDGDEWQLLMASDQFYAQLTMLLHKLRIAERNLQQYSRAISAELYLGSA
;
A
#
# COMPACT_ATOMS: atom_id res chain seq x y z
N MET A 1 -3.14 6.06 -9.50
CA MET A 1 -2.24 6.77 -8.57
C MET A 1 -0.80 6.46 -8.99
N TYR A 2 0.22 7.23 -8.56
CA TYR A 2 1.58 7.10 -9.12
C TYR A 2 2.35 5.83 -8.70
N LEU A 3 1.89 5.11 -7.67
CA LEU A 3 2.46 3.83 -7.24
C LEU A 3 2.08 2.64 -8.15
N ASP A 4 1.04 2.79 -8.98
CA ASP A 4 0.53 1.69 -9.83
C ASP A 4 1.40 1.44 -11.09
N LYS A 5 2.59 2.03 -11.16
CA LYS A 5 3.56 1.80 -12.23
C LYS A 5 4.06 0.35 -12.15
N ILE A 6 4.18 -0.29 -13.31
CA ILE A 6 4.80 -1.61 -13.41
C ILE A 6 6.32 -1.42 -13.41
N TYR A 7 6.99 -2.12 -12.50
CA TYR A 7 8.42 -2.24 -12.36
C TYR A 7 8.81 -3.65 -12.81
N ALA A 8 9.83 -3.74 -13.65
CA ALA A 8 10.43 -5.01 -14.05
C ALA A 8 11.76 -5.15 -13.32
N LEU A 9 11.92 -6.27 -12.63
CA LEU A 9 13.16 -6.65 -11.96
C LEU A 9 14.07 -7.43 -12.92
N GLN A 10 15.36 -7.49 -12.61
CA GLN A 10 16.37 -8.13 -13.45
C GLN A 10 16.05 -9.58 -13.84
N THR A 11 15.40 -10.35 -12.97
CA THR A 11 15.05 -11.75 -13.26
C THR A 11 13.80 -11.93 -14.14
N GLY A 12 13.20 -10.83 -14.61
CA GLY A 12 11.98 -10.84 -15.42
C GLY A 12 10.68 -10.85 -14.62
N VAL A 13 10.75 -10.75 -13.28
CA VAL A 13 9.58 -10.49 -12.45
C VAL A 13 9.09 -9.07 -12.73
N SER A 14 7.82 -8.92 -13.09
CA SER A 14 7.19 -7.60 -13.20
C SER A 14 6.11 -7.44 -12.14
N LEU A 15 6.09 -6.29 -11.49
CA LEU A 15 5.21 -6.03 -10.36
C LEU A 15 4.77 -4.57 -10.29
N LYS A 16 3.75 -4.28 -9.49
CA LYS A 16 3.36 -2.91 -9.16
C LYS A 16 2.90 -2.81 -7.71
N VAL A 17 3.08 -1.63 -7.11
CA VAL A 17 2.55 -1.32 -5.78
C VAL A 17 1.14 -0.76 -5.93
N SER A 18 0.15 -1.58 -5.58
CA SER A 18 -1.26 -1.22 -5.66
C SER A 18 -1.70 -0.48 -4.40
N THR A 19 -2.46 0.60 -4.64
CA THR A 19 -3.07 1.43 -3.60
C THR A 19 -4.58 1.18 -3.46
N LYS A 20 -5.08 0.11 -4.08
CA LYS A 20 -6.52 -0.19 -4.15
C LYS A 20 -7.16 -0.29 -2.75
N ALA A 21 -6.53 -1.04 -1.84
CA ALA A 21 -7.03 -1.18 -0.47
C ALA A 21 -7.10 0.16 0.28
N LEU A 22 -6.12 1.04 0.10
CA LEU A 22 -6.15 2.40 0.65
C LEU A 22 -7.31 3.23 0.07
N GLN A 23 -7.56 3.14 -1.24
CA GLN A 23 -8.67 3.85 -1.88
C GLN A 23 -10.03 3.35 -1.38
N GLU A 24 -10.20 2.03 -1.27
CA GLU A 24 -11.40 1.40 -0.71
C GLU A 24 -11.61 1.79 0.76
N PHE A 25 -10.54 1.81 1.54
CA PHE A 25 -10.58 2.27 2.94
C PHE A 25 -11.04 3.73 3.07
N ILE A 26 -10.48 4.63 2.26
CA ILE A 26 -10.91 6.04 2.23
C ILE A 26 -12.38 6.16 1.80
N ALA A 27 -12.78 5.44 0.74
CA ALA A 27 -14.15 5.46 0.25
C ALA A 27 -15.15 4.95 1.30
N ASN A 28 -14.79 3.88 2.02
CA ASN A 28 -15.60 3.34 3.11
C ASN A 28 -15.68 4.31 4.30
N ALA A 29 -14.56 4.91 4.71
CA ALA A 29 -14.57 5.91 5.80
C ALA A 29 -15.46 7.12 5.47
N ILE A 30 -15.48 7.54 4.21
CA ILE A 30 -16.38 8.59 3.71
C ILE A 30 -17.85 8.12 3.77
N SER A 31 -18.16 6.92 3.28
CA SER A 31 -19.53 6.42 3.19
C SER A 31 -20.15 6.14 4.57
N THR A 32 -19.38 5.55 5.49
CA THR A 32 -19.87 5.18 6.83
C THR A 32 -19.76 6.32 7.84
N LYS A 33 -19.20 7.47 7.44
CA LYS A 33 -18.89 8.60 8.33
C LYS A 33 -18.07 8.19 9.57
N LYS A 34 -17.23 7.15 9.45
CA LYS A 34 -16.37 6.65 10.55
C LYS A 34 -14.94 7.07 10.29
N PHE A 35 -14.59 8.21 10.87
CA PHE A 35 -13.37 8.95 10.51
C PHE A 35 -12.19 8.71 11.44
N SER A 36 -12.41 8.09 12.61
CA SER A 36 -11.36 7.79 13.58
C SER A 36 -10.29 6.83 13.06
N GLU A 37 -10.63 5.99 12.09
CA GLU A 37 -9.69 5.02 11.53
C GLU A 37 -8.66 5.68 10.58
N LEU A 38 -9.04 6.77 9.88
CA LEU A 38 -8.10 7.56 9.07
C LEU A 38 -7.05 8.28 9.93
N ALA A 39 -7.44 8.71 11.14
CA ALA A 39 -6.57 9.42 12.08
C ALA A 39 -5.40 8.57 12.63
N ASN A 40 -5.47 7.25 12.43
CA ASN A 40 -4.41 6.32 12.80
C ASN A 40 -3.26 6.29 11.77
N ILE A 41 -3.45 6.85 10.56
CA ILE A 41 -2.43 6.91 9.51
C ILE A 41 -1.69 8.25 9.62
N ARG A 42 -0.58 8.27 10.37
CA ARG A 42 0.13 9.51 10.73
C ARG A 42 1.42 9.72 9.95
N SER A 43 2.01 8.64 9.44
CA SER A 43 3.28 8.61 8.74
C SER A 43 3.18 7.88 7.40
N THR A 44 4.23 7.99 6.57
CA THR A 44 4.33 7.22 5.33
C THR A 44 4.45 5.71 5.60
N THR A 45 5.05 5.31 6.72
CA THR A 45 5.16 3.90 7.13
C THR A 45 3.80 3.30 7.46
N ASP A 46 2.89 4.07 8.06
CA ASP A 46 1.54 3.59 8.36
C ASP A 46 0.76 3.24 7.08
N LEU A 47 1.11 3.84 5.95
CA LEU A 47 0.50 3.50 4.66
C LEU A 47 0.82 2.07 4.23
N TYR A 48 1.93 1.48 4.65
CA TYR A 48 2.35 0.14 4.21
C TYR A 48 1.33 -0.94 4.55
N ALA A 49 0.55 -0.76 5.62
CA ALA A 49 -0.53 -1.67 5.99
C ALA A 49 -1.68 -1.68 4.95
N TYR A 50 -1.79 -0.66 4.11
CA TYR A 50 -2.83 -0.48 3.10
C TYR A 50 -2.31 -0.58 1.66
N LEU A 51 -1.04 -0.94 1.50
CA LEU A 51 -0.43 -1.22 0.22
C LEU A 51 -0.41 -2.71 -0.06
N SER A 52 -0.43 -3.06 -1.34
CA SER A 52 -0.24 -4.41 -1.82
C SER A 52 0.68 -4.44 -3.02
N VAL A 53 1.30 -5.58 -3.29
CA VAL A 53 2.10 -5.81 -4.49
C VAL A 53 1.36 -6.79 -5.38
N VAL A 54 1.20 -6.42 -6.64
CA VAL A 54 0.63 -7.29 -7.68
C VAL A 54 1.77 -7.70 -8.60
N VAL A 55 2.06 -9.00 -8.66
CA VAL A 55 3.02 -9.55 -9.61
C VAL A 55 2.31 -9.78 -10.94
N CYS A 56 2.67 -9.02 -11.95
CA CYS A 56 2.08 -9.04 -13.29
C CYS A 56 2.68 -10.15 -14.17
N ALA A 57 3.96 -10.50 -13.96
CA ALA A 57 4.63 -11.58 -14.67
C ALA A 57 5.80 -12.13 -13.83
N GLY A 58 6.25 -13.36 -14.15
CA GLY A 58 7.40 -13.99 -13.49
C GLY A 58 7.11 -14.57 -12.09
N ALA A 59 5.84 -14.72 -11.70
CA ALA A 59 5.45 -15.23 -10.39
C ALA A 59 5.99 -16.65 -10.11
N GLU A 60 5.99 -17.55 -11.11
CA GLU A 60 6.51 -18.91 -10.94
C GLU A 60 8.01 -18.94 -10.61
N GLU A 61 8.80 -18.14 -11.31
CA GLU A 61 10.25 -18.05 -11.08
C GLU A 61 10.56 -17.37 -9.74
N LEU A 62 9.79 -16.34 -9.36
CA LEU A 62 9.85 -15.76 -8.01
C LEU A 62 9.55 -16.82 -6.94
N ILE A 63 8.51 -17.63 -7.14
CA ILE A 63 8.12 -18.69 -6.21
C ILE A 63 9.24 -19.73 -6.08
N LYS A 64 9.86 -20.15 -7.19
CA LYS A 64 10.96 -21.10 -7.18
C LYS A 64 12.16 -20.56 -6.39
N ARG A 65 12.60 -19.33 -6.67
CA ARG A 65 13.73 -18.71 -5.97
C ARG A 65 13.46 -18.48 -4.49
N ARG A 66 12.25 -18.05 -4.14
CA ARG A 66 11.87 -17.67 -2.77
C ARG A 66 11.06 -18.75 -2.02
N GLN A 67 11.07 -20.00 -2.50
CA GLN A 67 10.25 -21.09 -1.94
C GLN A 67 10.45 -21.29 -0.44
N ARG A 68 11.67 -21.09 0.08
CA ARG A 68 12.00 -21.21 1.51
C ARG A 68 11.34 -20.14 2.38
N TRP A 69 11.02 -18.99 1.80
CA TRP A 69 10.56 -17.78 2.50
C TRP A 69 9.10 -17.43 2.23
N ILE A 70 8.52 -18.03 1.18
CA ILE A 70 7.12 -17.87 0.83
C ILE A 70 6.26 -18.80 1.71
N ASN A 71 5.35 -18.21 2.47
CA ASN A 71 4.31 -18.97 3.16
C ASN A 71 3.21 -19.43 2.20
N HIS A 72 2.38 -20.38 2.63
CA HIS A 72 1.33 -20.97 1.80
C HIS A 72 0.35 -19.93 1.24
N LYS A 73 0.01 -18.90 2.02
CA LYS A 73 -0.90 -17.83 1.60
C LYS A 73 -0.30 -17.00 0.47
N ILE A 74 0.93 -16.51 0.64
CA ILE A 74 1.63 -15.72 -0.37
C ILE A 74 1.80 -16.55 -1.65
N LYS A 75 2.14 -17.84 -1.53
CA LYS A 75 2.25 -18.73 -2.70
C LYS A 75 0.94 -18.79 -3.48
N ALA A 76 -0.18 -19.03 -2.79
CA ALA A 76 -1.50 -19.11 -3.41
C ALA A 76 -1.89 -17.77 -4.05
N ASP A 77 -1.66 -16.66 -3.35
CA ASP A 77 -1.96 -15.32 -3.85
C ASP A 77 -1.12 -15.01 -5.12
N LEU A 78 0.16 -15.36 -5.15
CA LEU A 78 1.04 -15.19 -6.32
C LEU A 78 0.60 -16.05 -7.52
N ILE A 79 0.25 -17.32 -7.31
CA ILE A 79 -0.23 -18.23 -8.37
C ILE A 79 -1.54 -17.71 -8.97
N ALA A 80 -2.43 -17.19 -8.12
CA ALA A 80 -3.73 -16.66 -8.53
C ALA A 80 -3.67 -15.22 -9.09
N GLY A 81 -2.49 -14.61 -9.17
CA GLY A 81 -2.32 -13.20 -9.58
C GLY A 81 -3.01 -12.21 -8.63
N GLN A 82 -3.26 -12.62 -7.39
CA GLN A 82 -3.90 -11.78 -6.38
C GLN A 82 -2.89 -10.83 -5.72
N PRO A 83 -3.34 -9.65 -5.24
CA PRO A 83 -2.47 -8.75 -4.51
C PRO A 83 -1.94 -9.38 -3.22
N VAL A 84 -0.62 -9.33 -3.03
CA VAL A 84 0.06 -9.73 -1.78
C VAL A 84 0.22 -8.50 -0.90
N ALA A 85 0.00 -8.60 0.41
CA ALA A 85 0.21 -7.47 1.33
C ALA A 85 1.66 -6.96 1.25
N PHE A 86 1.83 -5.63 1.21
CA PHE A 86 3.15 -5.00 0.96
C PHE A 86 4.23 -5.48 1.94
N ASN A 87 3.97 -5.43 3.25
CA ASN A 87 4.92 -5.89 4.26
C ASN A 87 5.27 -7.38 4.10
N SER A 88 4.29 -8.22 3.78
CA SER A 88 4.51 -9.65 3.54
C SER A 88 5.37 -9.88 2.30
N PHE A 89 5.18 -9.08 1.25
CA PHE A 89 6.00 -9.13 0.04
C PHE A 89 7.44 -8.66 0.30
N CYS A 90 7.63 -7.57 1.06
CA CYS A 90 8.96 -7.08 1.45
C CYS A 90 9.77 -8.14 2.20
N ASN A 91 9.12 -8.98 3.01
CA ASN A 91 9.77 -10.05 3.74
C ASN A 91 10.36 -11.15 2.83
N LEU A 92 9.98 -11.22 1.55
CA LEU A 92 10.58 -12.14 0.58
C LEU A 92 12.03 -11.75 0.23
N PHE A 93 12.41 -10.49 0.46
CA PHE A 93 13.68 -9.89 0.05
C PHE A 93 14.50 -9.34 1.25
N TRP A 94 14.16 -9.72 2.48
CA TRP A 94 14.85 -9.20 3.65
C TRP A 94 16.31 -9.71 3.71
N ARG A 95 17.23 -8.86 4.18
CA ARG A 95 18.70 -8.97 4.02
C ARG A 95 19.39 -10.21 4.61
N ASN A 96 18.69 -11.05 5.36
CA ASN A 96 19.29 -12.23 6.00
C ASN A 96 18.99 -13.53 5.23
N LEU A 97 18.41 -13.41 4.03
CA LEU A 97 17.76 -14.52 3.33
C LEU A 97 18.56 -15.05 2.11
N ASP A 98 19.40 -14.21 1.49
CA ASP A 98 20.41 -14.57 0.45
C ASP A 98 21.17 -13.30 0.01
N GLU A 99 22.50 -13.35 -0.10
CA GLU A 99 23.32 -12.27 -0.69
C GLU A 99 23.26 -12.26 -2.25
N ASP A 100 22.75 -13.34 -2.86
CA ASP A 100 22.88 -13.59 -4.31
C ASP A 100 21.58 -13.37 -5.14
N ASP A 101 20.47 -12.87 -4.57
CA ASP A 101 19.26 -12.59 -5.37
C ASP A 101 19.24 -11.14 -5.89
N PRO A 102 19.44 -10.93 -7.21
CA PRO A 102 19.49 -9.59 -7.80
C PRO A 102 18.18 -8.81 -7.65
N ASP A 103 17.03 -9.49 -7.55
CA ASP A 103 15.73 -8.82 -7.37
C ASP A 103 15.61 -8.12 -6.00
N GLY A 104 16.30 -8.64 -4.99
CA GLY A 104 16.19 -8.14 -3.61
C GLY A 104 16.80 -6.76 -3.44
N ASP A 105 17.97 -6.54 -4.03
CA ASP A 105 18.64 -5.24 -4.03
C ASP A 105 17.85 -4.21 -4.84
N GLU A 106 17.33 -4.60 -6.01
CA GLU A 106 16.49 -3.72 -6.82
C GLU A 106 15.20 -3.32 -6.10
N TRP A 107 14.55 -4.27 -5.42
CA TRP A 107 13.37 -3.99 -4.60
C TRP A 107 13.69 -3.02 -3.46
N GLN A 108 14.82 -3.22 -2.77
CA GLN A 108 15.26 -2.31 -1.71
C GLN A 108 15.60 -0.92 -2.23
N LEU A 109 16.31 -0.82 -3.36
CA LEU A 109 16.62 0.46 -4.01
C LEU A 109 15.36 1.20 -4.45
N LEU A 110 14.37 0.48 -4.99
CA LEU A 110 13.07 1.05 -5.34
C LEU A 110 12.39 1.65 -4.11
N MET A 111 12.30 0.90 -3.01
CA MET A 111 11.68 1.37 -1.77
C MET A 111 12.45 2.52 -1.11
N ALA A 112 13.78 2.53 -1.23
CA ALA A 112 14.64 3.60 -0.72
C ALA A 112 14.70 4.83 -1.63
N SER A 113 14.10 4.78 -2.83
CA SER A 113 14.17 5.88 -3.78
C SER A 113 13.39 7.11 -3.32
N ASP A 114 13.95 8.29 -3.60
CA ASP A 114 13.27 9.58 -3.38
C ASP A 114 11.91 9.63 -4.09
N GLN A 115 11.81 8.99 -5.25
CA GLN A 115 10.57 8.92 -6.01
C GLN A 115 9.49 8.16 -5.25
N PHE A 116 9.81 6.98 -4.70
CA PHE A 116 8.86 6.19 -3.92
C PHE A 116 8.44 6.94 -2.65
N TYR A 117 9.40 7.55 -1.94
CA TYR A 117 9.12 8.37 -0.76
C TYR A 117 8.22 9.58 -1.08
N ALA A 118 8.48 10.31 -2.18
CA ALA A 118 7.67 11.43 -2.61
C ALA A 118 6.23 11.00 -2.95
N GLN A 119 6.06 9.83 -3.57
CA GLN A 119 4.73 9.28 -3.86
C GLN A 119 3.96 8.94 -2.58
N LEU A 120 4.59 8.30 -1.59
CA LEU A 120 3.97 8.04 -0.29
C LEU A 120 3.60 9.33 0.43
N THR A 121 4.48 10.34 0.39
CA THR A 121 4.24 11.64 1.00
C THR A 121 3.03 12.34 0.37
N MET A 122 2.92 12.30 -0.96
CA MET A 122 1.76 12.85 -1.66
C MET A 122 0.47 12.09 -1.30
N LEU A 123 0.53 10.77 -1.14
CA LEU A 123 -0.62 9.97 -0.71
C LEU A 123 -1.07 10.32 0.70
N LEU A 124 -0.12 10.43 1.64
CA LEU A 124 -0.39 10.85 3.00
C LEU A 124 -1.02 12.26 3.03
N HIS A 125 -0.50 13.19 2.21
CA HIS A 125 -1.06 14.54 2.12
C HIS A 125 -2.50 14.54 1.61
N LYS A 126 -2.81 13.74 0.58
CA LYS A 126 -4.19 13.57 0.08
C LYS A 126 -5.10 13.00 1.15
N LEU A 127 -4.65 12.01 1.91
CA LEU A 127 -5.40 11.44 3.03
C LEU A 127 -5.69 12.50 4.11
N ARG A 128 -4.70 13.32 4.47
CA ARG A 128 -4.86 14.43 5.43
C ARG A 128 -5.78 15.54 4.93
N ILE A 129 -5.83 15.80 3.61
CA ILE A 129 -6.81 16.74 3.04
C ILE A 129 -8.21 16.15 3.15
N ALA A 130 -8.39 14.87 2.76
CA ALA A 130 -9.67 14.20 2.86
C ALA A 130 -10.18 14.19 4.30
N GLU A 131 -9.33 13.84 5.27
CA GLU A 131 -9.65 13.88 6.70
C GLU A 131 -10.11 15.28 7.15
N ARG A 132 -9.36 16.34 6.81
CA ARG A 132 -9.71 17.72 7.18
C ARG A 132 -11.03 18.18 6.59
N ASN A 133 -11.25 17.93 5.30
CA ASN A 133 -12.49 18.30 4.62
C ASN A 133 -13.70 17.59 5.26
N LEU A 134 -13.55 16.33 5.64
CA LEU A 134 -14.59 15.56 6.31
C LEU A 134 -14.87 16.06 7.74
N GLN A 135 -13.83 16.41 8.50
CA GLN A 135 -13.99 17.02 9.82
C GLN A 135 -14.71 18.37 9.76
N GLN A 136 -14.39 19.21 8.78
CA GLN A 136 -15.07 20.49 8.55
C GLN A 136 -16.55 20.29 8.23
N TYR A 137 -16.87 19.33 7.35
CA TYR A 137 -18.26 19.00 7.02
C TYR A 137 -19.06 18.51 8.23
N SER A 138 -18.48 17.63 9.06
CA SER A 138 -19.12 17.15 10.29
C SER A 138 -19.39 18.27 11.31
N ARG A 139 -18.45 19.21 11.47
CA ARG A 139 -18.64 20.39 12.33
C ARG A 139 -19.71 21.33 11.80
N ALA A 140 -19.78 21.55 10.50
CA ALA A 140 -20.80 22.40 9.87
C ALA A 140 -22.21 21.83 10.08
N ILE A 141 -22.42 20.52 9.85
CA ILE A 141 -23.70 19.86 10.13
C ILE A 141 -24.09 19.98 11.60
N SER A 142 -23.13 19.73 12.50
CA SER A 142 -23.39 19.85 13.94
C SER A 142 -23.81 21.29 14.30
N ALA A 143 -23.14 22.30 13.76
CA ALA A 143 -23.45 23.70 14.01
C ALA A 143 -24.84 24.12 13.46
N GLU A 144 -25.24 23.63 12.28
CA GLU A 144 -26.57 23.89 11.71
C GLU A 144 -27.70 23.26 12.55
N LEU A 145 -27.49 22.05 13.08
CA LEU A 145 -28.46 21.38 13.97
C LEU A 145 -28.66 22.15 15.29
N TYR A 146 -27.61 22.76 15.84
CA TYR A 146 -27.72 23.59 17.06
C TYR A 146 -28.38 24.96 16.80
N LEU A 147 -28.31 25.49 15.57
CA LEU A 147 -28.91 26.79 15.21
C LEU A 147 -30.36 26.69 14.72
N GLY A 148 -30.84 25.51 14.30
CA GLY A 148 -32.23 25.28 13.87
C GLY A 148 -33.22 24.93 14.99
N SER A 149 -32.82 25.04 16.26
CA SER A 149 -33.62 24.62 17.42
C SER A 149 -34.22 25.79 18.23
N ALA A 150 -34.41 26.97 17.62
CA ALA A 150 -34.96 28.17 18.26
C ALA A 150 -36.40 28.44 17.85
#